data_AF-A9B2K0-F1
#
_entry.id   AF-A9B2K0-F1
#
_cell.length_a   1.000
_cell.length_b   1.000
_cell.length_c   1.000
_cell.angle_alpha   90.00
_cell.angle_beta   90.00
_cell.angle_gamma   90.00
#
_symmetry.space_group_name_H-M   'P 1'
#
loop_
_entity.id
_entity.type
_entity.pdbx_description
1 polymer ?
#
loop_
_entity_poly.entity_id
_entity_poly.type
_entity_poly.pdbx_seq_one_letter_code
_entity_poly.pdbx_strand_id
1 'polypeptide(L)'
;MQPYTEHDTERARQIEAAQANYPIYPTNQQTPSNKLLQQLTAQRDSRGIAAIALIVFGVLWFLARLMGGDSIAFNFGIDPDAFIPSMILFTIASCFFFFAFAKRLFGLFIPASILTGLAVGIPFANLTNGMSVVWGLALGFGAIGLLGKPMFGTNGFWGFIPASILFVVGTIIAIATLPGLLSIGMVWVPIMLIGAGLYLGWGRNRI
;
A
#
# COMPACT_ATOMS: atom_id res chain seq x y z
N MET A 1 -65.62 20.49 25.37
CA MET A 1 -64.54 21.22 26.09
C MET A 1 -64.42 20.54 27.44
N GLN A 2 -63.42 19.66 27.61
CA GLN A 2 -63.24 18.96 28.89
C GLN A 2 -62.62 19.93 29.91
N PRO A 3 -63.16 20.00 31.14
CA PRO A 3 -62.63 20.89 32.16
C PRO A 3 -61.23 20.40 32.58
N TYR A 4 -60.24 21.30 32.49
CA TYR A 4 -58.89 21.03 32.95
C TYR A 4 -58.93 20.70 34.45
N THR A 5 -58.34 19.56 34.80
CA THR A 5 -58.33 19.08 36.17
C THR A 5 -57.24 19.79 36.96
N GLU A 6 -57.46 20.02 38.26
CA GLU A 6 -56.44 20.62 39.16
C GLU A 6 -55.13 19.83 39.16
N HIS A 7 -55.20 18.55 38.77
CA HIS A 7 -54.04 17.68 38.65
C HIS A 7 -53.13 18.05 37.45
N ASP A 8 -53.69 18.58 36.37
CA ASP A 8 -52.94 19.01 35.19
C ASP A 8 -52.18 20.32 35.46
N THR A 9 -52.74 21.19 36.30
CA THR A 9 -52.11 22.45 36.70
C THR A 9 -50.96 22.23 37.70
N GLU A 10 -51.08 21.25 38.59
CA GLU A 10 -49.97 20.85 39.47
C GLU A 10 -48.82 20.21 38.71
N ARG A 11 -49.11 19.37 37.69
CA ARG A 11 -48.07 18.83 36.81
C ARG A 11 -47.31 19.91 36.05
N ALA A 12 -48.02 20.91 35.50
CA ALA A 12 -47.38 22.03 34.82
C ALA A 12 -46.44 22.80 35.76
N ARG A 13 -46.89 23.06 37.00
CA ARG A 13 -46.09 23.78 38.00
C ARG A 13 -44.85 23.01 38.45
N GLN A 14 -44.93 21.68 38.52
CA GLN A 14 -43.76 20.82 38.81
C GLN A 14 -42.75 20.80 37.65
N ILE A 15 -43.20 20.86 36.40
CA ILE A 15 -42.33 20.94 35.22
C ILE A 15 -41.60 22.28 35.18
N GLU A 16 -42.28 23.38 35.49
CA GLU A 16 -41.67 24.72 35.58
C GLU A 16 -40.65 24.81 36.73
N ALA A 17 -40.97 24.25 37.90
CA ALA A 17 -40.03 24.17 39.03
C ALA A 17 -38.81 23.28 38.70
N ALA A 18 -39.01 22.20 37.94
CA ALA A 18 -37.92 21.34 37.48
C ALA A 18 -37.02 22.07 36.47
N GLN A 19 -37.59 22.90 35.57
CA GLN A 19 -36.85 23.67 34.58
C GLN A 19 -36.07 24.85 35.19
N ALA A 20 -36.56 25.45 36.27
CA ALA A 20 -35.89 26.55 36.96
C ALA A 20 -34.54 26.16 37.60
N ASN A 21 -34.33 24.87 37.89
CA ASN A 21 -33.10 24.36 38.53
C ASN A 21 -32.07 23.78 37.54
N TYR A 22 -32.30 23.87 36.23
CA TYR A 22 -31.27 23.46 35.26
C TYR A 22 -30.28 24.61 35.02
N PRO A 23 -28.97 24.38 35.17
CA PRO A 23 -27.97 25.34 34.73
C PRO A 23 -28.11 25.54 33.21
N ILE A 24 -28.34 26.79 32.82
CA ILE A 24 -28.30 27.22 31.42
C ILE A 24 -26.86 27.02 30.94
N TYR A 25 -26.60 25.90 30.27
CA TYR A 25 -25.38 25.76 29.48
C TYR A 25 -25.45 26.80 28.36
N PRO A 26 -24.45 27.69 28.22
CA PRO A 26 -24.37 28.49 27.02
C PRO A 26 -24.20 27.51 25.86
N THR A 27 -25.19 27.48 24.98
CA THR A 27 -25.15 26.84 23.68
C THR A 27 -23.96 27.44 22.92
N ASN A 28 -22.78 26.86 23.11
CA ASN A 28 -21.68 27.02 22.17
C ASN A 28 -22.22 26.53 20.84
N GLN A 29 -22.41 27.47 19.91
CA GLN A 29 -22.64 27.20 18.50
C GLN A 29 -21.50 26.30 18.00
N GLN A 30 -21.69 24.99 18.10
CA GLN A 30 -20.92 24.02 17.35
C GLN A 30 -21.39 24.12 15.91
N THR A 31 -20.74 25.01 15.16
CA THR A 31 -20.66 24.94 13.70
C THR A 31 -20.48 23.47 13.32
N PRO A 32 -21.30 22.91 12.40
CA PRO A 32 -21.19 21.53 11.99
C PRO A 32 -19.77 21.28 11.50
N SER A 33 -19.05 20.44 12.23
CA SER A 33 -17.69 20.07 11.91
C SER A 33 -17.69 19.34 10.57
N ASN A 34 -17.34 20.07 9.50
CA ASN A 34 -17.06 19.56 8.14
C ASN A 34 -16.02 18.43 8.10
N LYS A 35 -15.41 18.05 9.22
CA LYS A 35 -14.40 16.98 9.33
C LYS A 35 -14.90 15.62 8.83
N LEU A 36 -16.19 15.29 9.02
CA LEU A 36 -16.76 14.03 8.52
C LEU A 36 -16.88 14.02 6.99
N LEU A 37 -17.26 15.16 6.39
CA LEU A 37 -17.32 15.31 4.94
C LEU A 37 -15.92 15.40 4.32
N GLN A 38 -14.97 16.05 4.99
CA GLN A 38 -13.54 16.09 4.62
C GLN A 38 -12.87 14.70 4.72
N GLN A 39 -13.23 13.88 5.71
CA GLN A 39 -12.74 12.50 5.80
C GLN A 39 -13.30 11.61 4.70
N LEU A 40 -14.57 11.80 4.31
CA LEU A 40 -15.18 11.07 3.19
C LEU A 40 -14.61 11.49 1.83
N THR A 41 -14.28 12.77 1.63
CA THR A 41 -13.65 13.24 0.37
C THR A 41 -12.16 12.92 0.30
N ALA A 42 -11.40 13.06 1.40
CA ALA A 42 -9.98 12.70 1.44
C ALA A 42 -9.72 11.19 1.27
N GLN A 43 -10.64 10.34 1.73
CA GLN A 43 -10.54 8.88 1.56
C GLN A 43 -10.96 8.41 0.15
N ARG A 44 -11.72 9.22 -0.59
CA ARG A 44 -12.24 8.87 -1.92
C ARG A 44 -11.24 9.12 -3.06
N ASP A 45 -10.24 9.98 -2.85
CA ASP A 45 -9.32 10.40 -3.93
C ASP A 45 -8.02 9.59 -4.00
N SER A 46 -7.47 9.15 -2.86
CA SER A 46 -6.21 8.37 -2.83
C SER A 46 -6.33 6.98 -3.46
N ARG A 47 -7.50 6.35 -3.37
CA ARG A 47 -7.78 5.05 -3.99
C ARG A 47 -7.96 5.18 -5.51
N GLY A 48 -8.47 6.31 -5.99
CA GLY A 48 -8.64 6.59 -7.41
C GLY A 48 -7.29 6.71 -8.13
N ILE A 49 -6.34 7.44 -7.53
CA ILE A 49 -5.01 7.65 -8.12
C ILE A 49 -4.21 6.35 -8.15
N ALA A 50 -4.22 5.58 -7.06
CA ALA A 50 -3.55 4.27 -7.01
C ALA A 50 -4.18 3.28 -8.01
N ALA A 51 -5.51 3.28 -8.14
CA ALA A 51 -6.21 2.47 -9.14
C ALA A 51 -5.86 2.91 -10.57
N ILE A 52 -5.81 4.22 -10.85
CA ILE A 52 -5.43 4.75 -12.17
C ILE A 52 -3.97 4.40 -12.48
N ALA A 53 -3.04 4.51 -11.52
CA ALA A 53 -1.65 4.12 -11.72
C ALA A 53 -1.51 2.62 -12.02
N LEU A 54 -2.24 1.76 -11.29
CA LEU A 54 -2.26 0.31 -11.55
C LEU A 54 -2.94 -0.04 -12.87
N ILE A 55 -4.00 0.68 -13.26
CA ILE A 55 -4.68 0.50 -14.55
C ILE A 55 -3.76 0.95 -15.69
N VAL A 56 -3.12 2.12 -15.59
CA VAL A 56 -2.18 2.61 -16.60
C VAL A 56 -0.98 1.67 -16.70
N PHE A 57 -0.42 1.22 -15.57
CA PHE A 57 0.68 0.24 -15.57
C PHE A 57 0.26 -1.10 -16.18
N GLY A 58 -0.93 -1.60 -15.83
CA GLY A 58 -1.47 -2.84 -16.38
C GLY A 58 -1.80 -2.75 -17.88
N VAL A 59 -2.35 -1.63 -18.34
CA VAL A 59 -2.64 -1.36 -19.75
C VAL A 59 -1.35 -1.21 -20.54
N LEU A 60 -0.35 -0.50 -20.01
CA LEU A 60 0.95 -0.32 -20.66
C LEU A 60 1.70 -1.66 -20.76
N TRP A 61 1.64 -2.47 -19.71
CA TRP A 61 2.18 -3.84 -19.68
C TRP A 61 1.47 -4.76 -20.69
N PHE A 62 0.14 -4.67 -20.75
CA PHE A 62 -0.67 -5.43 -21.70
C PHE A 62 -0.40 -5.00 -23.14
N LEU A 63 -0.26 -3.70 -23.42
CA LEU A 63 0.11 -3.16 -24.73
C LEU A 63 1.51 -3.60 -25.15
N ALA A 64 2.48 -3.57 -24.23
CA ALA A 64 3.83 -4.06 -24.47
C ALA A 64 3.84 -5.56 -24.81
N ARG A 65 2.94 -6.34 -24.20
CA ARG A 65 2.76 -7.76 -24.53
C ARG A 65 2.07 -7.97 -25.87
N LEU A 66 1.08 -7.15 -26.21
CA LEU A 66 0.24 -7.30 -27.42
C LEU A 66 0.96 -6.80 -28.69
N MET A 67 1.79 -5.76 -28.57
CA MET A 67 2.66 -5.27 -29.65
C MET A 67 4.00 -6.03 -29.74
N GLY A 68 4.36 -6.81 -28.73
CA GLY A 68 5.59 -7.60 -28.63
C GLY A 68 5.49 -9.05 -29.15
N GLY A 69 4.55 -9.32 -30.06
CA GLY A 69 4.50 -10.59 -30.80
C GLY A 69 5.70 -10.68 -31.77
N ASP A 70 6.73 -11.38 -31.33
CA ASP A 70 7.88 -11.94 -32.07
C ASP A 70 8.77 -11.01 -32.93
N SER A 71 8.44 -9.74 -33.12
CA SER A 71 9.16 -8.86 -34.06
C SER A 71 9.68 -7.53 -33.47
N ILE A 72 9.17 -7.12 -32.31
CA ILE A 72 9.66 -5.97 -31.53
C ILE A 72 10.08 -6.46 -30.15
N ALA A 73 10.95 -7.45 -30.11
CA ALA A 73 11.57 -7.88 -28.88
C ALA A 73 12.45 -6.72 -28.37
N PHE A 74 11.86 -5.83 -27.57
CA PHE A 74 12.52 -5.29 -26.39
C PHE A 74 12.95 -6.50 -25.56
N ASN A 75 14.06 -7.10 -25.95
CA ASN A 75 14.72 -8.13 -25.19
C ASN A 75 15.32 -7.39 -24.00
N PHE A 76 14.50 -7.11 -23.00
CA PHE A 76 14.89 -6.55 -21.71
C PHE A 76 15.83 -7.50 -20.95
N GLY A 77 16.38 -8.54 -21.61
CA GLY A 77 17.14 -9.67 -21.10
C GLY A 77 16.37 -10.53 -20.11
N ILE A 78 15.05 -10.45 -20.13
CA ILE A 78 14.19 -11.31 -19.32
C ILE A 78 14.35 -12.71 -19.88
N ASP A 79 14.87 -13.60 -19.04
CA ASP A 79 15.19 -14.95 -19.46
C ASP A 79 13.88 -15.77 -19.58
N PRO A 80 13.46 -16.17 -20.80
CA PRO A 80 12.17 -16.81 -21.01
C PRO A 80 12.06 -18.14 -20.26
N ASP A 81 13.18 -18.83 -20.07
CA ASP A 81 13.26 -20.09 -19.33
C ASP A 81 13.10 -19.87 -17.81
N ALA A 82 13.50 -18.70 -17.30
CA ALA A 82 13.32 -18.31 -15.90
C ALA A 82 11.89 -17.80 -15.60
N PHE A 83 11.06 -17.60 -16.62
CA PHE A 83 9.68 -17.13 -16.44
C PHE A 83 8.78 -18.22 -15.85
N ILE A 84 8.93 -19.47 -16.29
CA ILE A 84 8.16 -20.62 -15.80
C ILE A 84 8.29 -20.82 -14.27
N PRO A 85 9.50 -20.93 -13.69
CA PRO A 85 9.63 -21.11 -12.24
C PRO A 85 9.06 -19.92 -11.47
N SER A 86 9.20 -18.70 -12.00
CA SER A 86 8.63 -17.48 -11.41
C SER A 86 7.10 -17.51 -11.37
N MET A 87 6.45 -17.95 -12.45
CA MET A 87 4.99 -18.13 -12.48
C MET A 87 4.52 -19.17 -11.48
N ILE A 88 5.23 -20.30 -11.36
CA ILE A 88 4.89 -21.37 -10.40
C ILE A 88 4.95 -20.81 -8.97
N LEU A 89 6.04 -20.13 -8.62
CA LEU A 89 6.22 -19.52 -7.30
C LEU A 89 5.14 -18.47 -7.00
N PHE A 90 4.80 -17.63 -7.99
CA PHE A 90 3.75 -16.63 -7.85
C PHE A 90 2.37 -17.27 -7.66
N THR A 91 2.10 -18.37 -8.35
CA THR A 91 0.85 -19.13 -8.23
C THR A 91 0.71 -19.72 -6.83
N ILE A 92 1.78 -20.32 -6.29
CA ILE A 92 1.83 -20.84 -4.92
C ILE A 92 1.65 -19.70 -3.91
N ALA A 93 2.38 -18.59 -4.09
CA ALA A 93 2.27 -17.41 -3.23
C ALA A 93 0.86 -16.82 -3.22
N SER A 94 0.15 -16.82 -4.35
CA SER A 94 -1.24 -16.37 -4.47
C SER A 94 -2.17 -17.16 -3.56
N CYS A 95 -2.04 -18.50 -3.51
CA CYS A 95 -2.80 -19.34 -2.59
C CYS A 95 -2.56 -18.93 -1.13
N PHE A 96 -1.30 -18.71 -0.74
CA PHE A 96 -0.96 -18.28 0.62
C PHE A 96 -1.48 -16.87 0.93
N PHE A 97 -1.36 -15.91 0.01
CA PHE A 97 -1.90 -14.57 0.18
C PHE A 97 -3.41 -14.59 0.35
N PHE A 98 -4.13 -15.40 -0.45
CA PHE A 98 -5.57 -15.52 -0.34
C PHE A 98 -5.99 -15.91 1.08
N PHE A 99 -5.41 -16.97 1.64
CA PHE A 99 -5.72 -17.39 3.00
C PHE A 99 -5.18 -16.43 4.07
N ALA A 100 -3.99 -15.86 3.86
CA ALA A 100 -3.42 -14.86 4.76
C ALA A 100 -4.37 -13.67 4.91
N PHE A 101 -4.87 -13.10 3.81
CA PHE A 101 -5.80 -11.97 3.86
C PHE A 101 -7.22 -12.37 4.29
N ALA A 102 -7.75 -13.50 3.80
CA ALA A 102 -9.11 -13.94 4.12
C ALA A 102 -9.29 -14.27 5.61
N LYS A 103 -8.26 -14.84 6.25
CA LYS A 103 -8.29 -15.21 7.67
C LYS A 103 -7.42 -14.31 8.56
N ARG A 104 -6.80 -13.26 8.00
CA ARG A 104 -5.82 -12.39 8.68
C ARG A 104 -4.71 -13.18 9.39
N LEU A 105 -4.20 -14.23 8.76
CA LEU A 105 -3.15 -15.11 9.31
C LEU A 105 -1.76 -14.61 8.88
N PHE A 106 -1.09 -13.90 9.80
CA PHE A 106 0.27 -13.38 9.53
C PHE A 106 1.29 -14.49 9.23
N GLY A 107 1.14 -15.67 9.83
CA GLY A 107 2.03 -16.81 9.57
C GLY A 107 2.04 -17.28 8.12
N LEU A 108 0.92 -17.15 7.39
CA LEU A 108 0.86 -17.47 5.95
C LEU A 108 1.35 -16.33 5.06
N PHE A 109 1.31 -15.09 5.55
CA PHE A 109 1.81 -13.94 4.82
C PHE A 109 3.32 -13.99 4.62
N ILE A 110 4.05 -14.53 5.60
CA ILE A 110 5.51 -14.65 5.58
C ILE A 110 5.98 -15.45 4.34
N PRO A 111 5.63 -16.74 4.17
CA PRO A 111 6.08 -17.50 3.00
C PRO A 111 5.53 -16.91 1.69
N ALA A 112 4.31 -16.36 1.68
CA ALA A 112 3.75 -15.71 0.49
C ALA A 112 4.64 -14.56 0.00
N SER A 113 5.00 -13.64 0.89
CA SER A 113 5.83 -12.48 0.55
C SER A 113 7.22 -12.86 0.05
N ILE A 114 7.84 -13.88 0.66
CA ILE A 114 9.17 -14.37 0.30
C ILE A 114 9.12 -15.01 -1.10
N LEU A 115 8.15 -15.88 -1.34
CA LEU A 115 7.96 -16.53 -2.65
C LEU A 115 7.67 -15.52 -3.75
N THR A 116 6.85 -14.50 -3.46
CA THR A 116 6.59 -13.42 -4.42
C THR A 116 7.83 -12.58 -4.67
N GLY A 117 8.60 -12.23 -3.63
CA GLY A 117 9.87 -11.54 -3.78
C GLY A 117 10.85 -12.31 -4.67
N LEU A 118 10.97 -13.62 -4.45
CA LEU A 118 11.80 -14.50 -5.27
C LEU A 118 11.30 -14.58 -6.72
N ALA A 119 9.99 -14.75 -6.92
CA ALA A 119 9.34 -14.81 -8.23
C ALA A 119 9.54 -13.53 -9.05
N VAL A 120 9.63 -12.37 -8.39
CA VAL A 120 9.94 -11.10 -9.07
C VAL A 120 11.41 -11.01 -9.42
N GLY A 121 12.31 -11.58 -8.61
CA GLY A 121 13.75 -11.50 -8.84
C GLY A 121 14.30 -12.45 -9.91
N ILE A 122 13.79 -13.68 -9.97
CA ILE A 122 14.28 -14.74 -10.86
C ILE A 122 14.33 -14.36 -12.35
N PRO A 123 13.31 -13.72 -12.95
CA PRO A 123 13.31 -13.39 -14.38
C PRO A 123 14.46 -12.47 -14.81
N PHE A 124 15.04 -11.73 -13.86
CA PHE A 124 16.12 -10.76 -14.09
C PHE A 124 17.48 -11.26 -13.58
N ALA A 125 17.58 -12.51 -13.12
CA ALA A 125 18.80 -13.02 -12.49
C ALA A 125 20.00 -12.96 -13.46
N ASN A 126 19.80 -13.35 -14.73
CA ASN A 126 20.87 -13.36 -15.72
C ASN A 126 21.33 -11.95 -16.14
N LEU A 127 20.42 -10.97 -16.17
CA LEU A 127 20.75 -9.57 -16.44
C LEU A 127 21.60 -8.93 -15.34
N THR A 128 21.31 -9.31 -14.10
CA THR A 128 21.81 -8.62 -12.91
C THR A 128 22.87 -9.41 -12.17
N ASN A 129 23.42 -10.47 -12.79
CA ASN A 129 24.35 -11.41 -12.16
C ASN A 129 23.83 -11.95 -10.81
N GLY A 130 22.53 -12.24 -10.74
CA GLY A 130 21.83 -12.76 -9.56
C GLY A 130 21.40 -11.72 -8.53
N MET A 131 21.78 -10.45 -8.68
CA MET A 131 21.41 -9.37 -7.74
C MET A 131 19.89 -9.18 -7.62
N SER A 132 19.14 -9.32 -8.72
CA SER A 132 17.68 -9.18 -8.72
C SER A 132 16.98 -10.15 -7.78
N VAL A 133 17.53 -11.35 -7.59
CA VAL A 133 17.00 -12.36 -6.65
C VAL A 133 17.20 -11.88 -5.22
N VAL A 134 18.37 -11.33 -4.91
CA VAL A 134 18.70 -10.79 -3.59
C VAL A 134 17.81 -9.59 -3.25
N TRP A 135 17.64 -8.66 -4.18
CA TRP A 135 16.72 -7.53 -4.00
C TRP A 135 15.25 -7.96 -3.97
N GLY A 136 14.85 -8.93 -4.79
CA GLY A 136 13.51 -9.50 -4.75
C GLY A 136 13.18 -10.08 -3.37
N LEU A 137 14.10 -10.85 -2.79
CA LEU A 137 13.98 -11.34 -1.41
C LEU A 137 13.97 -10.20 -0.39
N ALA A 138 14.83 -9.19 -0.56
CA ALA A 138 14.83 -8.01 0.32
C ALA A 138 13.47 -7.31 0.34
N LEU A 139 12.83 -7.18 -0.83
CA LEU A 139 11.47 -6.64 -0.97
C LEU A 139 10.42 -7.55 -0.33
N GLY A 140 10.53 -8.88 -0.47
CA GLY A 140 9.66 -9.84 0.19
C GLY A 140 9.70 -9.69 1.72
N PHE A 141 10.89 -9.68 2.30
CA PHE A 141 11.09 -9.45 3.74
C PHE A 141 10.67 -8.05 4.18
N GLY A 142 10.94 -7.03 3.36
CA GLY A 142 10.51 -5.65 3.61
C GLY A 142 8.98 -5.54 3.65
N ALA A 143 8.28 -6.26 2.78
CA ALA A 143 6.82 -6.31 2.77
C ALA A 143 6.26 -6.93 4.06
N ILE A 144 6.94 -7.93 4.65
CA ILE A 144 6.59 -8.47 5.98
C ILE A 144 6.62 -7.38 7.05
N GLY A 145 7.72 -6.63 7.11
CA GLY A 145 7.89 -5.54 8.07
C GLY A 145 6.91 -4.39 7.86
N LEU A 146 6.69 -3.97 6.61
CA LEU A 146 5.83 -2.85 6.26
C LEU A 146 4.34 -3.17 6.41
N LEU A 147 3.91 -4.36 6.02
CA LEU A 147 2.48 -4.73 5.97
C LEU A 147 2.00 -5.47 7.22
N GLY A 148 2.90 -5.98 8.07
CA GLY A 148 2.55 -6.69 9.31
C GLY A 148 1.65 -5.88 10.24
N LYS A 149 2.06 -4.65 10.59
CA LYS A 149 1.27 -3.78 11.47
C LYS A 149 -0.05 -3.30 10.84
N PRO A 150 -0.07 -2.68 9.65
CA PRO A 150 -1.30 -2.11 9.11
C PRO A 150 -2.34 -3.17 8.69
N MET A 151 -1.92 -4.37 8.27
CA MET A 151 -2.84 -5.39 7.76
C MET A 151 -3.15 -6.51 8.76
N PHE A 152 -2.20 -6.83 9.64
CA PHE A 152 -2.31 -7.96 10.56
C PHE A 152 -2.21 -7.58 12.05
N GLY A 153 -1.97 -6.30 12.38
CA GLY A 153 -1.83 -5.84 13.76
C GLY A 153 -0.59 -6.36 14.48
N THR A 154 0.38 -6.93 13.74
CA THR A 154 1.60 -7.50 14.32
C THR A 154 2.69 -6.44 14.37
N ASN A 155 3.20 -6.15 15.58
CA ASN A 155 4.34 -5.26 15.79
C ASN A 155 5.63 -6.09 15.81
N GLY A 156 6.14 -6.46 14.63
CA GLY A 156 7.37 -7.23 14.52
C GLY A 156 8.34 -6.57 13.54
N PHE A 157 9.47 -6.07 14.05
CA PHE A 157 10.55 -5.52 13.21
C PHE A 157 11.37 -6.62 12.51
N TRP A 158 11.08 -7.90 12.79
CA TRP A 158 11.89 -9.03 12.35
C TRP A 158 12.09 -9.11 10.83
N GLY A 159 11.08 -8.73 10.02
CA GLY A 159 11.21 -8.73 8.55
C GLY A 159 12.21 -7.69 8.02
N PHE A 160 12.42 -6.57 8.72
CA PHE A 160 13.35 -5.53 8.26
C PHE A 160 14.82 -5.91 8.39
N ILE A 161 15.16 -6.77 9.36
CA ILE A 161 16.55 -7.21 9.58
C ILE A 161 17.09 -7.95 8.34
N PRO A 162 16.52 -9.08 7.89
CA PRO A 162 17.00 -9.75 6.69
C PRO A 162 16.79 -8.89 5.44
N ALA A 163 15.73 -8.09 5.36
CA ALA A 163 15.52 -7.17 4.23
C ALA A 163 16.69 -6.20 4.06
N SER A 164 17.13 -5.56 5.15
CA SER A 164 18.24 -4.61 5.13
C SER A 164 19.57 -5.27 4.75
N ILE A 165 19.86 -6.44 5.32
CA ILE A 165 21.09 -7.19 5.02
C ILE A 165 21.12 -7.60 3.55
N LEU A 166 20.03 -8.20 3.06
CA LEU A 166 19.92 -8.60 1.65
C LEU A 166 20.01 -7.39 0.72
N PHE A 167 19.37 -6.27 1.08
CA PHE A 167 19.45 -5.06 0.28
C PHE A 167 20.89 -4.56 0.16
N VAL A 168 21.61 -4.45 1.29
CA VAL A 168 23.02 -4.03 1.31
C VAL A 168 23.91 -4.99 0.52
N VAL A 169 23.74 -6.29 0.70
CA VAL A 169 24.50 -7.31 -0.06
C VAL A 169 24.22 -7.18 -1.55
N GLY A 170 22.95 -7.04 -1.96
CA GLY A 170 22.58 -6.81 -3.35
C GLY A 170 23.22 -5.54 -3.91
N THR A 171 23.25 -4.45 -3.15
CA THR A 171 23.90 -3.21 -3.55
C THR A 171 25.42 -3.35 -3.67
N ILE A 172 26.08 -4.08 -2.77
CA ILE A 172 27.53 -4.36 -2.88
C ILE A 172 27.82 -5.16 -4.15
N ILE A 173 27.03 -6.18 -4.44
CA ILE A 173 27.15 -6.96 -5.68
C ILE A 173 26.94 -6.05 -6.89
N ALA A 174 25.94 -5.16 -6.86
CA ALA A 174 25.72 -4.18 -7.91
C ALA A 174 26.97 -3.34 -8.18
N ILE A 175 27.55 -2.77 -7.14
CA ILE A 175 28.72 -1.89 -7.24
C ILE A 175 29.94 -2.67 -7.74
N ALA A 176 30.10 -3.91 -7.29
CA ALA A 176 31.25 -4.75 -7.65
C ALA A 176 31.17 -5.33 -9.06
N THR A 177 29.96 -5.45 -9.65
CA THR A 177 29.75 -6.16 -10.93
C THR A 177 29.41 -5.24 -12.11
N LEU A 178 29.13 -3.96 -11.87
CA LEU A 178 28.82 -3.00 -12.94
C LEU A 178 30.07 -2.23 -13.42
N PRO A 179 30.29 -2.11 -14.76
CA PRO A 179 31.18 -1.07 -15.29
C PRO A 179 30.58 0.30 -14.92
N GLY A 180 31.37 1.15 -14.25
CA GLY A 180 30.90 2.24 -13.39
C GLY A 180 29.90 3.27 -13.99
N LEU A 181 29.75 3.34 -15.31
CA LEU A 181 28.82 4.27 -15.98
C LEU A 181 27.35 3.81 -15.91
N LEU A 182 27.08 2.50 -15.98
CA LEU A 182 25.72 1.92 -15.97
C LEU A 182 25.13 1.81 -14.56
N SER A 183 26.00 1.67 -13.55
CA SER A 183 25.64 1.61 -12.12
C SER A 183 24.91 2.87 -11.68
N ILE A 184 25.37 4.03 -12.15
CA ILE A 184 24.79 5.32 -11.82
C ILE A 184 23.40 5.42 -12.46
N GLY A 185 23.25 5.09 -13.75
CA GLY A 185 21.95 5.18 -14.44
C GLY A 185 20.87 4.28 -13.84
N MET A 186 21.15 3.00 -13.59
CA MET A 186 20.14 2.06 -13.10
C MET A 186 19.77 2.26 -11.62
N VAL A 187 20.67 2.77 -10.78
CA VAL A 187 20.35 3.09 -9.38
C VAL A 187 19.65 4.45 -9.27
N TRP A 188 20.04 5.42 -10.09
CA TRP A 188 19.44 6.76 -10.06
C TRP A 188 18.09 6.84 -10.74
N VAL A 189 17.80 6.05 -11.78
CA VAL A 189 16.51 6.12 -12.49
C VAL A 189 15.33 5.82 -11.56
N PRO A 190 15.31 4.73 -10.76
CA PRO A 190 14.24 4.47 -9.81
C PRO A 190 14.13 5.54 -8.72
N ILE A 191 15.26 6.05 -8.21
CA ILE A 191 15.29 7.11 -7.20
C ILE A 191 14.75 8.43 -7.76
N MET A 192 15.13 8.78 -8.99
CA MET A 192 14.61 9.93 -9.73
C MET A 192 13.13 9.75 -10.05
N LEU A 193 12.67 8.54 -10.35
CA LEU A 193 11.26 8.27 -10.60
C LEU A 193 10.42 8.42 -9.32
N ILE A 194 10.93 7.91 -8.20
CA ILE A 194 10.30 8.07 -6.87
C ILE A 194 10.30 9.54 -6.47
N GLY A 195 11.41 10.24 -6.66
CA GLY A 195 11.54 11.68 -6.41
C GLY A 195 10.61 12.51 -7.30
N ALA A 196 10.51 12.18 -8.59
CA ALA A 196 9.59 12.81 -9.53
C ALA A 196 8.13 12.52 -9.16
N GLY A 197 7.80 11.29 -8.75
CA GLY A 197 6.49 10.92 -8.25
C GLY A 197 6.10 11.69 -6.98
N LEU A 198 7.04 11.86 -6.05
CA LEU A 198 6.86 12.68 -4.85
C LEU A 198 6.72 14.16 -5.18
N TYR A 199 7.53 14.69 -6.11
CA TYR A 199 7.49 16.09 -6.55
C TYR A 199 6.15 16.43 -7.24
N LEU A 200 5.71 15.58 -8.18
CA LEU A 200 4.41 15.71 -8.84
C LEU A 200 3.24 15.52 -7.88
N GLY A 201 3.36 14.61 -6.91
CA GLY A 201 2.38 14.41 -5.85
C GLY A 201 2.28 15.59 -4.88
N TRP A 202 3.41 16.24 -4.56
CA TRP A 202 3.46 17.35 -3.62
C TRP A 202 2.99 18.68 -4.25
N GLY A 203 3.24 18.89 -5.54
CA GLY A 203 2.81 20.08 -6.29
C GLY A 203 1.30 20.22 -6.46
N ARG A 204 0.53 19.14 -6.28
CA ARG A 204 -0.94 19.15 -6.45
C ARG A 204 -1.71 19.70 -5.24
N ASN A 205 -1.03 20.00 -4.13
CA ASN A 205 -1.64 20.58 -2.93
C ASN A 205 -1.56 22.12 -2.88
N ARG A 206 -1.17 22.79 -3.99
CA ARG A 206 -1.06 24.26 -4.08
C ARG A 206 -1.79 24.90 -5.27
N ILE A 207 -2.74 24.19 -5.88
CA ILE A 207 -3.68 24.79 -6.85
C ILE A 207 -5.10 24.49 -6.39
#